data_AF-A0A3B8HFI9-F1
#
_entry.id   AF-A0A3B8HFI9-F1
#
_cell.length_a   1.000
_cell.length_b   1.000
_cell.length_c   1.000
_cell.angle_alpha   90.00
_cell.angle_beta   90.00
_cell.angle_gamma   90.00
#
_symmetry.space_group_name_H-M   'P 1'
#
loop_
_entity.id
_entity.type
_entity.pdbx_description
1 polymer ?
#
loop_
_entity_poly.entity_id
_entity_poly.type
_entity_poly.pdbx_seq_one_letter_code
_entity_poly.pdbx_strand_id
1 'polypeptide(L)'
;MATSDMANPRGFHHSSGFQPEHSMIRAVIFDFGRVISAQKPESLFESYERDLGLSPGTINTIMFAGAAWQDALLGQKTMEEYWGAIGPQLGLRSSRQIETFRQRYFADEKINPQVLDLIGRLHGSYKLAVCSNSPPGLMRWLEAWDIDRFFDVVFCSGEEGIVKPELDAYQVTVARLGVEPSKAIFVDDAWENVEAADKVGLKAIHFTDGAALEKALEALLTLPESGR
;
A
#
# COMPACT_ATOMS: atom_id res chain seq x y z
N MET A 1 -69.48 44.20 -21.74
CA MET A 1 -69.87 43.40 -20.56
C MET A 1 -68.70 42.48 -20.22
N ALA A 2 -68.23 42.56 -18.96
CA ALA A 2 -67.33 41.66 -18.23
C ALA A 2 -65.90 41.42 -18.76
N THR A 3 -64.83 41.35 -17.98
CA THR A 3 -64.46 41.76 -16.61
C THR A 3 -62.92 41.64 -16.54
N SER A 4 -62.30 42.46 -15.71
CA SER A 4 -60.94 42.36 -15.17
C SER A 4 -60.55 40.93 -14.71
N ASP A 5 -59.29 40.52 -14.90
CA ASP A 5 -58.40 40.27 -13.75
C ASP A 5 -56.91 40.10 -14.10
N MET A 6 -56.11 40.78 -13.28
CA MET A 6 -54.65 40.70 -13.19
C MET A 6 -54.22 39.48 -12.37
N ALA A 7 -53.15 38.78 -12.78
CA ALA A 7 -52.06 38.33 -11.91
C ALA A 7 -50.95 37.63 -12.71
N ASN A 8 -49.73 38.15 -12.60
CA ASN A 8 -48.44 37.46 -12.84
C ASN A 8 -47.84 37.12 -11.44
N PRO A 9 -46.67 36.48 -11.25
CA PRO A 9 -45.95 35.41 -11.96
C PRO A 9 -45.65 34.21 -11.02
N ARG A 10 -45.37 33.00 -11.54
CA ARG A 10 -44.50 32.03 -10.83
C ARG A 10 -43.66 31.25 -11.83
N GLY A 11 -42.34 31.36 -11.63
CA GLY A 11 -41.33 30.60 -12.36
C GLY A 11 -41.25 29.13 -11.93
N PHE A 12 -40.09 28.54 -12.21
CA PHE A 12 -39.65 27.15 -12.01
C PHE A 12 -39.64 26.31 -13.30
N HIS A 13 -38.69 26.61 -14.17
CA HIS A 13 -37.95 25.53 -14.81
C HIS A 13 -36.66 25.34 -14.02
N HIS A 14 -36.69 24.35 -13.13
CA HIS A 14 -35.49 23.74 -12.57
C HIS A 14 -34.65 23.23 -13.73
N SER A 15 -33.61 24.00 -14.08
CA SER A 15 -32.38 23.42 -14.59
C SER A 15 -31.95 22.38 -13.55
N SER A 16 -32.11 21.11 -13.90
CA SER A 16 -31.54 19.99 -13.16
C SER A 16 -30.04 20.26 -13.06
N GLY A 17 -29.62 20.72 -11.88
CA GLY A 17 -28.21 20.83 -11.56
C GLY A 17 -27.60 19.47 -11.80
N PHE A 18 -26.69 19.39 -12.75
CA PHE A 18 -25.72 18.32 -12.82
C PHE A 18 -24.92 18.43 -11.53
N GLN A 19 -25.38 17.74 -10.48
CA GLN A 19 -24.50 17.47 -9.35
C GLN A 19 -23.49 16.47 -9.91
N PRO A 20 -22.19 16.81 -9.96
CA PRO A 20 -21.20 15.80 -10.31
C PRO A 20 -21.44 14.64 -9.35
N GLU A 21 -21.56 13.42 -9.89
CA GLU A 21 -21.51 12.22 -9.07
C GLU A 21 -20.16 12.28 -8.35
N HIS A 22 -20.14 12.83 -7.13
CA HIS A 22 -19.04 12.60 -6.21
C HIS A 22 -19.11 11.11 -5.92
N SER A 23 -18.39 10.32 -6.73
CA SER A 23 -18.32 8.88 -6.60
C SER A 23 -17.85 8.58 -5.19
N MET A 24 -18.78 8.19 -4.33
CA MET A 24 -18.50 7.90 -2.93
C MET A 24 -17.41 6.85 -2.88
N ILE A 25 -16.27 7.19 -2.29
CA ILE A 25 -15.16 6.26 -2.07
C ILE A 25 -15.67 5.10 -1.20
N ARG A 26 -15.25 3.88 -1.56
CA ARG A 26 -15.66 2.63 -0.91
C ARG A 26 -14.47 1.83 -0.41
N ALA A 27 -13.27 2.08 -0.91
CA ALA A 27 -12.09 1.34 -0.53
C ALA A 27 -10.81 2.18 -0.49
N VAL A 28 -9.86 1.76 0.33
CA VAL A 28 -8.49 2.29 0.37
C VAL A 28 -7.50 1.11 0.28
N ILE A 29 -6.56 1.21 -0.64
CA ILE A 29 -5.54 0.22 -0.95
C ILE A 29 -4.19 0.82 -0.58
N PHE A 30 -3.43 0.15 0.28
CA PHE A 30 -2.13 0.61 0.76
C PHE A 30 -1.02 -0.26 0.18
N ASP A 31 0.08 0.35 -0.22
CA ASP A 31 1.36 -0.37 -0.26
C ASP A 31 1.79 -0.75 1.17
N PHE A 32 2.67 -1.75 1.27
CA PHE A 32 3.25 -2.17 2.53
C PHE A 32 4.60 -1.51 2.82
N GLY A 33 5.53 -1.49 1.87
CA GLY A 33 6.90 -1.01 2.06
C GLY A 33 6.94 0.50 2.24
N ARG A 34 7.52 1.02 3.33
CA ARG A 34 7.62 2.47 3.58
C ARG A 34 6.28 3.22 3.76
N VAL A 35 5.14 2.55 3.56
CA VAL A 35 3.79 3.05 3.85
C VAL A 35 3.26 2.44 5.14
N ILE A 36 2.79 1.18 5.14
CA ILE A 36 2.37 0.48 6.37
C ILE A 36 3.59 0.17 7.24
N SER A 37 4.64 -0.40 6.66
CA SER A 37 5.94 -0.53 7.30
C SER A 37 6.63 0.83 7.27
N ALA A 38 7.22 1.23 8.39
CA ALA A 38 7.98 2.46 8.46
C ALA A 38 9.30 2.31 7.68
N GLN A 39 9.76 3.40 7.08
CA GLN A 39 11.11 3.46 6.50
C GLN A 39 12.15 3.07 7.56
N LYS A 40 12.89 1.99 7.29
CA LYS A 40 14.05 1.63 8.11
C LYS A 40 15.10 2.76 8.03
N PRO A 41 15.65 3.21 9.17
CA PRO A 41 16.65 4.27 9.17
C PRO A 41 17.97 3.75 8.58
N GLU A 42 18.74 4.64 7.96
CA GLU A 42 20.06 4.31 7.38
C GLU A 42 21.00 3.68 8.42
N SER A 43 20.97 4.18 9.66
CA SER A 43 21.77 3.66 10.78
C SER A 43 21.52 2.18 11.10
N LEU A 44 20.33 1.66 10.77
CA LEU A 44 20.04 0.24 10.92
C LEU A 44 20.79 -0.59 9.87
N PHE A 45 20.80 -0.15 8.61
CA PHE A 45 21.56 -0.80 7.55
C PHE A 45 23.08 -0.72 7.81
N GLU A 46 23.57 0.41 8.29
CA GLU A 46 24.98 0.55 8.74
C GLU A 46 25.32 -0.45 9.86
N SER A 47 24.36 -0.73 10.76
CA SER A 47 24.56 -1.73 11.81
C SER A 47 24.68 -3.14 11.23
N TYR A 48 23.86 -3.48 10.23
CA TYR A 48 23.96 -4.76 9.54
C TYR A 48 25.30 -4.91 8.84
N GLU A 49 25.74 -3.88 8.12
CA GLU A 49 27.02 -3.89 7.41
C GLU A 49 28.19 -4.10 8.36
N ARG A 50 28.19 -3.41 9.51
CA ARG A 50 29.22 -3.58 10.54
C ARG A 50 29.23 -5.00 11.10
N ASP A 51 28.06 -5.56 11.42
CA ASP A 51 27.95 -6.89 12.03
C ASP A 51 28.30 -8.01 11.04
N LEU A 52 28.06 -7.78 9.75
CA LEU A 52 28.38 -8.72 8.66
C LEU A 52 29.79 -8.50 8.09
N GLY A 53 30.48 -7.43 8.46
CA GLY A 53 31.78 -7.06 7.90
C GLY A 53 31.73 -6.60 6.44
N LEU A 54 30.60 -6.01 6.02
CA LEU A 54 30.39 -5.49 4.67
C LEU A 54 30.96 -4.07 4.52
N SER A 55 31.21 -3.67 3.28
CA SER A 55 31.58 -2.27 2.99
C SER A 55 30.35 -1.36 3.14
N PRO A 56 30.51 -0.10 3.58
CA PRO A 56 29.40 0.82 3.74
C PRO A 56 28.57 1.00 2.45
N GLY A 57 27.24 0.99 2.58
CA GLY A 57 26.29 1.20 1.49
C GLY A 57 26.12 0.01 0.52
N THR A 58 26.70 -1.16 0.81
CA THR A 58 26.63 -2.32 -0.08
C THR A 58 25.44 -3.24 0.21
N ILE A 59 24.90 -3.25 1.43
CA ILE A 59 23.91 -4.25 1.82
C ILE A 59 22.61 -4.15 1.01
N ASN A 60 22.12 -2.93 0.76
CA ASN A 60 20.90 -2.71 -0.02
C ASN A 60 21.06 -3.23 -1.47
N THR A 61 22.25 -3.05 -2.05
CA THR A 61 22.55 -3.59 -3.39
C THR A 61 22.52 -5.11 -3.38
N ILE A 62 23.14 -5.74 -2.39
CA ILE A 62 23.16 -7.20 -2.25
C ILE A 62 21.74 -7.76 -2.07
N MET A 63 20.91 -7.09 -1.26
CA MET A 63 19.56 -7.55 -0.96
C MET A 63 18.58 -7.32 -2.11
N PHE A 64 18.60 -6.16 -2.77
CA PHE A 64 17.46 -5.74 -3.61
C PHE A 64 17.78 -5.56 -5.10
N ALA A 65 19.05 -5.47 -5.50
CA ALA A 65 19.40 -5.17 -6.91
C ALA A 65 19.59 -6.42 -7.78
N GLY A 66 19.70 -7.60 -7.18
CA GLY A 66 20.01 -8.85 -7.90
C GLY A 66 18.80 -9.56 -8.50
N ALA A 67 19.05 -10.43 -9.48
CA ALA A 67 18.03 -11.29 -10.09
C ALA A 67 17.27 -12.13 -9.06
N ALA A 68 17.94 -12.60 -8.00
CA ALA A 68 17.30 -13.38 -6.94
C ALA A 68 16.16 -12.62 -6.24
N TRP A 69 16.27 -11.29 -6.11
CA TRP A 69 15.20 -10.46 -5.56
C TRP A 69 14.02 -10.36 -6.52
N GLN A 70 14.29 -10.11 -7.81
CA GLN A 70 13.25 -10.04 -8.85
C GLN A 70 12.51 -11.38 -8.99
N ASP A 71 13.23 -12.49 -9.02
CA ASP A 71 12.65 -13.82 -9.06
C ASP A 71 11.76 -14.08 -7.83
N ALA A 72 12.16 -13.61 -6.64
CA ALA A 72 11.36 -13.73 -5.43
C ALA A 72 10.10 -12.85 -5.47
N LEU A 73 10.20 -11.63 -6.00
CA LEU A 73 9.04 -10.74 -6.20
C LEU A 73 8.00 -11.31 -7.18
N LEU A 74 8.43 -12.18 -8.10
CA LEU A 74 7.56 -12.87 -9.06
C LEU A 74 7.19 -14.30 -8.62
N GLY A 75 7.53 -14.71 -7.40
CA GLY A 75 7.23 -16.06 -6.88
C GLY A 75 8.02 -17.19 -7.55
N GLN A 76 9.02 -16.85 -8.37
CA GLN A 76 9.90 -17.80 -9.06
C GLN A 76 10.99 -18.35 -8.13
N LYS A 77 11.19 -17.70 -6.97
CA LYS A 77 12.01 -18.20 -5.87
C LYS A 77 11.25 -18.18 -4.57
N THR A 78 11.39 -19.26 -3.81
CA THR A 78 11.03 -19.28 -2.40
C THR A 78 11.95 -18.38 -1.60
N MET A 79 11.51 -17.98 -0.39
CA MET A 79 12.37 -17.22 0.51
C MET A 79 13.62 -17.97 0.94
N GLU A 80 13.56 -19.30 1.04
CA GLU A 80 14.74 -20.11 1.34
C GLU A 80 15.79 -20.01 0.22
N GLU A 81 15.37 -20.13 -1.03
CA GLU A 81 16.25 -20.02 -2.21
C GLU A 81 16.83 -18.60 -2.36
N TYR A 82 16.00 -17.57 -2.14
CA TYR A 82 16.45 -16.18 -2.18
C TYR A 82 17.55 -15.92 -1.12
N TRP A 83 17.27 -16.27 0.14
CA TRP A 83 18.25 -16.09 1.23
C TRP A 83 19.50 -16.96 1.04
N GLY A 84 19.37 -18.15 0.47
CA GLY A 84 20.49 -19.00 0.08
C GLY A 84 21.36 -18.36 -1.01
N ALA A 85 20.77 -17.64 -1.97
CA ALA A 85 21.49 -16.99 -3.06
C ALA A 85 22.26 -15.73 -2.60
N ILE A 86 21.69 -14.93 -1.69
CA ILE A 86 22.34 -13.71 -1.20
C ILE A 86 23.21 -13.93 0.03
N GLY A 87 22.97 -14.99 0.80
CA GLY A 87 23.70 -15.31 2.03
C GLY A 87 25.23 -15.27 1.89
N PRO A 88 25.83 -15.94 0.88
CA PRO A 88 27.27 -15.88 0.66
C PRO A 88 27.82 -14.49 0.38
N GLN A 89 27.03 -13.62 -0.29
CA GLN A 89 27.38 -12.24 -0.58
C GLN A 89 27.33 -11.36 0.68
N LEU A 90 26.43 -11.69 1.62
CA LEU A 90 26.34 -11.12 2.96
C LEU A 90 27.40 -11.68 3.94
N GLY A 91 28.31 -12.55 3.48
CA GLY A 91 29.29 -13.20 4.34
C GLY A 91 28.73 -14.34 5.21
N LEU A 92 27.48 -14.74 5.02
CA LEU A 92 26.81 -15.82 5.75
C LEU A 92 27.17 -17.16 5.12
N ARG A 93 27.79 -18.08 5.90
CA ARG A 93 28.38 -19.33 5.39
C ARG A 93 27.64 -20.59 5.81
N SER A 94 26.54 -20.46 6.53
CA SER A 94 25.73 -21.57 7.00
C SER A 94 24.25 -21.20 7.05
N SER A 95 23.37 -22.19 6.92
CA SER A 95 21.91 -21.98 7.02
C SER A 95 21.50 -21.37 8.37
N ARG A 96 22.22 -21.68 9.46
CA ARG A 96 21.98 -21.07 10.77
C ARG A 96 22.27 -19.57 10.79
N GLN A 97 23.37 -19.14 10.17
CA GLN A 97 23.72 -17.72 10.06
C GLN A 97 22.71 -16.96 9.20
N ILE A 98 22.30 -17.56 8.07
CA ILE A 98 21.25 -17.03 7.20
C ILE A 98 19.95 -16.84 7.98
N GLU A 99 19.49 -17.88 8.68
CA GLU A 99 18.24 -17.81 9.44
C GLU A 99 18.32 -16.81 10.60
N THR A 100 19.45 -16.73 11.28
CA THR A 100 19.66 -15.75 12.36
C THR A 100 19.56 -14.31 11.84
N PHE A 101 20.19 -14.02 10.71
CA PHE A 101 20.12 -12.70 10.09
C PHE A 101 18.72 -12.39 9.55
N ARG A 102 18.08 -13.36 8.89
CA ARG A 102 16.69 -13.25 8.41
C ARG A 102 15.73 -12.93 9.55
N GLN A 103 15.85 -13.58 10.70
CA GLN A 103 15.02 -13.33 11.88
C GLN A 103 15.23 -11.92 12.43
N ARG A 104 16.48 -11.47 12.52
CA ARG A 104 16.80 -10.08 12.90
C ARG A 104 16.17 -9.08 11.93
N TYR A 105 16.40 -9.26 10.62
CA TYR A 105 15.86 -8.38 9.58
C TYR A 105 14.33 -8.28 9.64
N PHE A 106 13.65 -9.40 9.93
CA PHE A 106 12.20 -9.45 10.15
C PHE A 106 11.79 -8.69 11.42
N ALA A 107 12.48 -8.91 12.54
CA ALA A 107 12.15 -8.30 13.84
C ALA A 107 12.42 -6.78 13.90
N ASP A 108 13.36 -6.31 13.08
CA ASP A 108 13.69 -4.90 12.95
C ASP A 108 12.67 -4.13 12.10
N GLU A 109 11.74 -4.82 11.42
CA GLU A 109 10.61 -4.18 10.76
C GLU A 109 9.72 -3.49 11.81
N LYS A 110 9.27 -2.27 11.49
CA LYS A 110 8.39 -1.48 12.36
C LYS A 110 7.19 -1.02 11.59
N ILE A 111 6.03 -1.00 12.25
CA ILE A 111 4.82 -0.41 11.70
C ILE A 111 4.90 1.12 11.76
N ASN A 112 4.36 1.79 10.75
CA ASN A 112 4.15 3.23 10.76
C ASN A 112 2.92 3.57 11.63
N PRO A 113 3.09 4.22 12.79
CA PRO A 113 1.99 4.42 13.73
C PRO A 113 0.89 5.35 13.19
N GLN A 114 1.24 6.31 12.33
CA GLN A 114 0.25 7.22 11.74
C GLN A 114 -0.62 6.51 10.71
N VAL A 115 0.00 5.63 9.90
CA VAL A 115 -0.73 4.81 8.93
C VAL A 115 -1.58 3.76 9.64
N LEU A 116 -1.09 3.18 10.74
CA LEU A 116 -1.88 2.28 11.58
C LEU A 116 -3.13 2.95 12.15
N ASP A 117 -3.02 4.18 12.67
CA ASP A 117 -4.17 4.95 13.15
C ASP A 117 -5.21 5.18 12.03
N LEU A 118 -4.74 5.56 10.83
CA LEU A 118 -5.60 5.75 9.67
C LEU A 118 -6.32 4.44 9.27
N ILE A 119 -5.60 3.32 9.22
CA ILE A 119 -6.19 2.00 8.95
C ILE A 119 -7.28 1.68 9.99
N GLY A 120 -7.00 1.89 11.27
CA GLY A 120 -7.94 1.65 12.35
C GLY A 120 -9.22 2.50 12.24
N ARG A 121 -9.09 3.77 11.86
CA ARG A 121 -10.24 4.66 11.62
C ARG A 121 -11.05 4.28 10.39
N LEU A 122 -10.39 3.87 9.31
CA LEU A 122 -11.07 3.52 8.06
C LEU A 122 -11.78 2.16 8.15
N HIS A 123 -11.25 1.24 8.95
CA HIS A 123 -11.79 -0.10 9.11
C HIS A 123 -13.26 -0.09 9.57
N GLY A 124 -14.07 -0.93 8.94
CA GLY A 124 -15.52 -1.01 9.17
C GLY A 124 -16.35 0.03 8.41
N SER A 125 -15.75 1.14 7.96
CA SER A 125 -16.42 2.15 7.12
C SER A 125 -16.05 2.00 5.64
N TYR A 126 -14.83 1.58 5.35
CA TYR A 126 -14.30 1.34 4.01
C TYR A 126 -13.72 -0.07 3.91
N LYS A 127 -13.74 -0.63 2.71
CA LYS A 127 -12.96 -1.84 2.44
C LYS A 127 -11.48 -1.50 2.38
N LEU A 128 -10.64 -2.33 2.97
CA LEU A 128 -9.21 -2.09 3.01
C LEU A 128 -8.45 -3.20 2.32
N ALA A 129 -7.40 -2.83 1.60
CA ALA A 129 -6.48 -3.81 1.03
C ALA A 129 -5.02 -3.42 1.19
N VAL A 130 -4.17 -4.43 1.15
CA VAL A 130 -2.75 -4.28 0.88
C VAL A 130 -2.47 -4.68 -0.56
N CYS A 131 -1.69 -3.91 -1.30
CA CYS A 131 -1.16 -4.29 -2.61
C CYS A 131 0.32 -3.95 -2.68
N SER A 132 1.17 -4.97 -2.56
CA SER A 132 2.61 -4.76 -2.40
C SER A 132 3.47 -5.67 -3.28
N ASN A 133 4.54 -5.09 -3.80
CA ASN A 133 5.67 -5.84 -4.35
C ASN A 133 6.49 -6.37 -3.19
N SER A 134 6.26 -7.63 -2.85
CA SER A 134 6.94 -8.29 -1.75
C SER A 134 7.14 -9.76 -2.11
N PRO A 135 8.26 -10.38 -1.73
CA PRO A 135 8.39 -11.82 -1.79
C PRO A 135 7.31 -12.54 -0.97
N PRO A 136 7.11 -13.85 -1.17
CA PRO A 136 6.10 -14.62 -0.45
C PRO A 136 6.22 -14.50 1.08
N GLY A 137 5.06 -14.37 1.75
CA GLY A 137 5.00 -14.31 3.21
C GLY A 137 4.76 -12.91 3.80
N LEU A 138 4.26 -11.96 3.00
CA LEU A 138 3.81 -10.65 3.45
C LEU A 138 2.86 -10.74 4.66
N MET A 139 1.93 -11.69 4.62
CA MET A 139 0.93 -11.94 5.67
C MET A 139 1.56 -12.12 7.06
N ARG A 140 2.79 -12.65 7.15
CA ARG A 140 3.47 -12.88 8.42
C ARG A 140 3.73 -11.60 9.21
N TRP A 141 3.99 -10.48 8.53
CA TRP A 141 4.13 -9.19 9.22
C TRP A 141 2.78 -8.65 9.68
N LEU A 142 1.74 -8.79 8.86
CA LEU A 142 0.39 -8.35 9.21
C LEU A 142 -0.16 -9.10 10.43
N GLU A 143 0.04 -10.42 10.48
CA GLU A 143 -0.33 -11.27 11.62
C GLU A 143 0.52 -10.96 12.86
N ALA A 144 1.84 -10.77 12.69
CA ALA A 144 2.73 -10.47 13.82
C ALA A 144 2.43 -9.12 14.49
N TRP A 145 1.89 -8.16 13.74
CA TRP A 145 1.42 -6.89 14.27
C TRP A 145 -0.06 -6.89 14.63
N ASP A 146 -0.76 -8.00 14.42
CA ASP A 146 -2.18 -8.14 14.71
C ASP A 146 -3.00 -7.07 13.95
N ILE A 147 -2.74 -6.91 12.65
CA ILE A 147 -3.44 -5.94 11.77
C ILE A 147 -4.06 -6.59 10.54
N ASP A 148 -3.79 -7.87 10.30
CA ASP A 148 -4.33 -8.65 9.20
C ASP A 148 -5.86 -8.59 9.14
N ARG A 149 -6.52 -8.61 10.31
CA ARG A 149 -7.98 -8.50 10.43
C ARG A 149 -8.59 -7.23 9.82
N PHE A 150 -7.80 -6.18 9.59
CA PHE A 150 -8.32 -4.92 9.05
C PHE A 150 -8.51 -4.98 7.54
N PHE A 151 -7.87 -5.92 6.85
CA PHE A 151 -7.83 -5.95 5.39
C PHE A 151 -8.77 -7.03 4.83
N ASP A 152 -9.61 -6.62 3.89
CA ASP A 152 -10.47 -7.52 3.11
C ASP A 152 -9.65 -8.30 2.06
N VAL A 153 -8.57 -7.70 1.56
CA VAL A 153 -7.72 -8.25 0.51
C VAL A 153 -6.25 -7.98 0.83
N VAL A 154 -5.40 -9.00 0.72
CA VAL A 154 -3.94 -8.86 0.72
C VAL A 154 -3.44 -9.38 -0.61
N PHE A 155 -2.86 -8.48 -1.41
CA PHE A 155 -2.16 -8.80 -2.66
C PHE A 155 -0.66 -8.71 -2.41
N CYS A 156 0.05 -9.82 -2.62
CA CYS A 156 1.48 -9.96 -2.51
C CYS A 156 2.05 -10.43 -3.85
N SER A 157 2.90 -9.64 -4.49
CA SER A 157 3.42 -9.97 -5.83
C SER A 157 4.08 -11.35 -5.90
N GLY A 158 4.83 -11.74 -4.87
CA GLY A 158 5.51 -13.03 -4.82
C GLY A 158 4.56 -14.23 -4.75
N GLU A 159 3.33 -14.03 -4.29
CA GLU A 159 2.28 -15.07 -4.25
C GLU A 159 1.48 -15.10 -5.56
N GLU A 160 1.38 -13.95 -6.24
CA GLU A 160 0.54 -13.76 -7.43
C GLU A 160 1.32 -13.87 -8.75
N GLY A 161 2.64 -13.69 -8.73
CA GLY A 161 3.50 -13.68 -9.90
C GLY A 161 3.41 -12.42 -10.77
N ILE A 162 2.82 -11.34 -10.24
CA ILE A 162 2.60 -10.06 -10.94
C ILE A 162 3.03 -8.93 -10.02
N VAL A 163 3.78 -7.95 -10.56
CA VAL A 163 4.33 -6.82 -9.80
C VAL A 163 3.72 -5.49 -10.24
N LYS A 164 3.59 -4.53 -9.32
CA LYS A 164 3.50 -3.11 -9.68
C LYS A 164 4.79 -2.69 -10.39
N PRO A 165 4.77 -1.78 -11.37
CA PRO A 165 3.63 -0.98 -11.83
C PRO A 165 2.81 -1.64 -12.97
N GLU A 166 2.83 -2.97 -13.13
CA GLU A 166 1.97 -3.63 -14.12
C GLU A 166 0.49 -3.45 -13.75
N LEU A 167 -0.34 -3.12 -14.75
CA LEU A 167 -1.73 -2.73 -14.52
C LEU A 167 -2.57 -3.85 -13.86
N ASP A 168 -2.20 -5.10 -14.12
CA ASP A 168 -2.89 -6.30 -13.64
C ASP A 168 -2.87 -6.38 -12.10
N ALA A 169 -1.80 -5.94 -11.42
CA ALA A 169 -1.70 -5.96 -9.96
C ALA A 169 -2.83 -5.13 -9.31
N TYR A 170 -3.13 -3.95 -9.88
CA TYR A 170 -4.19 -3.07 -9.42
C TYR A 170 -5.57 -3.62 -9.75
N GLN A 171 -5.75 -4.11 -10.99
CA GLN A 171 -7.02 -4.66 -11.46
C GLN A 171 -7.46 -5.87 -10.64
N VAL A 172 -6.54 -6.79 -10.35
CA VAL A 172 -6.79 -7.97 -9.50
C VAL A 172 -7.19 -7.53 -8.10
N THR A 173 -6.46 -6.59 -7.49
CA THR A 173 -6.75 -6.09 -6.14
C THR A 173 -8.16 -5.48 -6.06
N VAL A 174 -8.51 -4.60 -7.00
CA VAL A 174 -9.81 -3.92 -7.05
C VAL A 174 -10.95 -4.91 -7.34
N ALA A 175 -10.73 -5.87 -8.24
CA ALA A 175 -11.70 -6.91 -8.54
C ALA A 175 -12.02 -7.77 -7.31
N ARG A 176 -11.00 -8.14 -6.51
CA ARG A 176 -11.19 -8.88 -5.25
C ARG A 176 -11.89 -8.07 -4.18
N LEU A 177 -11.62 -6.76 -4.12
CA LEU A 177 -12.38 -5.83 -3.28
C LEU A 177 -13.84 -5.70 -3.71
N GLY A 178 -14.16 -6.02 -4.97
CA GLY A 178 -15.52 -5.91 -5.52
C GLY A 178 -15.99 -4.45 -5.59
N VAL A 179 -15.09 -3.53 -5.94
CA VAL A 179 -15.39 -2.10 -6.13
C VAL A 179 -14.98 -1.65 -7.53
N GLU A 180 -15.55 -0.56 -8.03
CA GLU A 180 -15.06 0.08 -9.26
C GLU A 180 -13.74 0.82 -8.95
N PRO A 181 -12.76 0.86 -9.87
CA PRO A 181 -11.51 1.60 -9.66
C PRO A 181 -11.73 3.06 -9.23
N SER A 182 -12.70 3.76 -9.83
CA SER A 182 -13.03 5.15 -9.50
C SER A 182 -13.51 5.38 -8.05
N LYS A 183 -13.92 4.30 -7.37
CA LYS A 183 -14.40 4.27 -5.98
C LYS A 183 -13.33 3.80 -5.00
N ALA A 184 -12.09 3.62 -5.43
CA ALA A 184 -10.98 3.21 -4.59
C ALA A 184 -9.82 4.22 -4.63
N ILE A 185 -9.18 4.39 -3.47
CA ILE A 185 -7.95 5.15 -3.33
C ILE A 185 -6.78 4.17 -3.26
N PHE A 186 -5.68 4.47 -3.96
CA PHE A 186 -4.42 3.75 -3.86
C PHE A 186 -3.33 4.64 -3.28
N VAL A 187 -2.58 4.14 -2.31
CA VAL A 187 -1.54 4.86 -1.58
C VAL A 187 -0.21 4.13 -1.73
N ASP A 188 0.79 4.80 -2.29
CA ASP A 188 2.10 4.22 -2.55
C ASP A 188 3.19 5.29 -2.53
N ASP A 189 4.37 4.91 -2.07
CA ASP A 189 5.56 5.76 -1.93
C ASP A 189 6.39 5.87 -3.23
N ALA A 190 6.16 4.99 -4.22
CA ALA A 190 6.81 5.05 -5.51
C ALA A 190 5.91 5.74 -6.55
N TRP A 191 6.40 6.85 -7.11
CA TRP A 191 5.65 7.63 -8.11
C TRP A 191 5.20 6.82 -9.33
N GLU A 192 6.02 5.87 -9.80
CA GLU A 192 5.66 5.00 -10.92
C GLU A 192 4.42 4.13 -10.64
N ASN A 193 4.26 3.69 -9.39
CA ASN A 193 3.10 2.91 -8.96
C ASN A 193 1.86 3.80 -8.86
N VAL A 194 2.01 5.05 -8.43
CA VAL A 194 0.94 6.05 -8.36
C VAL A 194 0.43 6.37 -9.77
N GLU A 195 1.33 6.60 -10.73
CA GLU A 195 0.96 6.86 -12.13
C GLU A 195 0.28 5.65 -12.79
N ALA A 196 0.73 4.43 -12.49
CA ALA A 196 0.09 3.23 -13.01
C ALA A 196 -1.30 2.99 -12.41
N ALA A 197 -1.50 3.27 -11.12
CA ALA A 197 -2.80 3.21 -10.47
C ALA A 197 -3.81 4.21 -11.10
N ASP A 198 -3.37 5.44 -11.37
CA ASP A 198 -4.22 6.45 -12.04
C ASP A 198 -4.69 5.97 -13.43
N LYS A 199 -3.81 5.30 -14.20
CA LYS A 199 -4.15 4.74 -15.52
C LYS A 199 -5.24 3.67 -15.48
N VAL A 200 -5.42 2.96 -14.37
CA VAL A 200 -6.53 2.00 -14.20
C VAL A 200 -7.79 2.64 -13.60
N GLY A 201 -7.78 3.96 -13.39
CA GLY A 201 -8.92 4.73 -12.88
C GLY A 201 -9.01 4.82 -11.36
N LEU A 202 -7.96 4.43 -10.63
CA LEU A 202 -7.87 4.63 -9.18
C LEU A 202 -7.58 6.09 -8.87
N LYS A 203 -8.09 6.59 -7.74
CA LYS A 203 -7.56 7.82 -7.16
C LYS A 203 -6.23 7.49 -6.48
N ALA A 204 -5.11 7.98 -7.00
CA ALA A 204 -3.80 7.64 -6.45
C ALA A 204 -3.23 8.78 -5.59
N ILE A 205 -2.63 8.42 -4.45
CA ILE A 205 -1.95 9.32 -3.53
C ILE A 205 -0.48 8.88 -3.45
N HIS A 206 0.42 9.80 -3.76
CA HIS A 206 1.85 9.60 -3.49
C HIS A 206 2.13 9.81 -2.01
N PHE A 207 2.55 8.75 -1.32
CA PHE A 207 2.84 8.76 0.09
C PHE A 207 4.19 9.42 0.37
N THR A 208 4.18 10.47 1.20
CA THR A 208 5.41 11.09 1.71
C THR A 208 5.56 10.90 3.21
N ASP A 209 4.46 11.05 3.95
CA ASP A 209 4.37 10.86 5.39
C ASP A 209 2.90 10.71 5.81
N GLY A 210 2.66 10.31 7.06
CA GLY A 210 1.32 10.06 7.57
C GLY A 210 0.43 11.30 7.67
N ALA A 211 1.00 12.48 7.95
CA ALA A 211 0.23 13.72 8.07
C ALA A 211 -0.24 14.23 6.70
N ALA A 212 0.63 14.13 5.68
CA ALA A 212 0.28 14.43 4.30
C ALA A 212 -0.78 13.45 3.77
N LEU A 213 -0.64 12.16 4.10
CA LEU A 213 -1.62 11.14 3.75
C LEU A 213 -2.99 11.43 4.37
N GLU A 214 -3.04 11.70 5.68
CA GLU A 214 -4.29 12.03 6.37
C GLU A 214 -5.01 13.21 5.69
N LYS A 215 -4.30 14.32 5.46
CA LYS A 215 -4.86 15.49 4.76
C LYS A 215 -5.38 15.16 3.36
N ALA A 216 -4.66 14.31 2.63
CA ALA A 216 -5.09 13.88 1.29
C ALA A 216 -6.34 13.00 1.35
N LEU A 217 -6.47 12.13 2.36
CA LEU A 217 -7.66 11.31 2.57
C LEU A 217 -8.87 12.15 2.97
N GLU A 218 -8.71 13.15 3.86
CA GLU A 218 -9.78 14.08 4.25
C GLU A 218 -10.39 14.83 3.05
N ALA A 219 -9.61 15.09 2.01
CA ALA A 219 -10.08 15.76 0.80
C ALA A 219 -10.93 14.83 -0.11
N LEU A 220 -10.84 13.52 0.07
CA LEU A 220 -11.43 12.52 -0.83
C LEU A 220 -12.50 11.64 -0.17
N LEU A 221 -12.48 11.51 1.15
CA LEU A 221 -13.42 10.68 1.90
C LEU A 221 -13.69 11.26 3.31
N THR A 222 -14.72 10.74 3.97
CA THR A 222 -15.00 11.07 5.37
C THR A 222 -14.17 10.18 6.27
N LEU A 223 -13.18 10.73 6.98
CA LEU A 223 -12.45 10.01 8.01
C LEU A 223 -13.30 9.94 9.30
N PRO A 224 -13.54 8.74 9.86
CA PRO A 224 -14.12 8.62 11.19
C PRO A 224 -13.20 9.25 12.25
N GLU A 225 -13.76 9.74 13.35
CA GLU A 225 -12.96 10.28 14.45
C GLU A 225 -12.09 9.19 15.07
N SER A 226 -10.88 9.54 15.53
CA SER A 226 -10.05 8.61 16.30
C SER A 226 -10.79 8.19 17.57
N GLY A 227 -11.07 6.88 17.71
CA GLY A 227 -11.59 6.32 18.95
C GLY A 227 -10.56 6.47 20.06
N ARG A 228 -10.94 7.16 21.15
CA ARG A 228 -10.14 7.20 22.38
C ARG A 228 -10.13 5.87 23.11
#